data_AF-A0A8S1Q3C9-F1
#
_entry.id   AF-A0A8S1Q3C9-F1
#
_cell.length_a   1.000
_cell.length_b   1.000
_cell.length_c   1.000
_cell.angle_alpha   90.00
_cell.angle_beta   90.00
_cell.angle_gamma   90.00
#
_symmetry.space_group_name_H-M   'P 1'
#
loop_
_entity.id
_entity.type
_entity.pdbx_description
1 polymer ?
#
loop_
_entity_poly.entity_id
_entity_poly.type
_entity_poly.pdbx_seq_one_letter_code
_entity_poly.pdbx_strand_id
1 'polypeptide(L)'
;MLKKLKQQTKDAFNKHFGKDQYKEMKEEEFNNKQDFSKSPLSLPNQIQPDSNIDGNDQANFNQNFDQNASDVPQLDFNKAIIPEELIQQMQEQEIKEIAEEQANKKYVKPKKNDEIPDFLNQKICLDENGDNYYEVAAKKAKEQNSTMYQLKTFVSKQATSAQKQVKKQLKKLDTHIKNKILEKKQHINLWIAGQVDTQIVSLMSRIEPKITESVQKSVPYDFMQDFFQDAAINLWKDFTDLIRLELRAKLETSKVEIRKRDSKGIIQQIRNFILYSLYPADLTNRDHMRRISYQIMKICQLLPYMGIQPMMFIIILLCINKDEEFQLVNYIAEYKSMQFITNGLLPCFLAYFHYLFFDCGPGNHHQVHILIFTLIVQVLNVWIAYIFLRKSYSRGAFLKEQLTIAQDSKGGRLKYFLIYDFISLNIAIIMSIILYIYKIKDSSTQSFGDLLFFTRTMYALLCIPFVFFIFPFFVKMLTNGIPTGYDKYGNCIPSLSTIQIQYKETKFKRQTIVDIEEILERDIDEENEKNLKEQEQEEQNNNNQETKNENFKENENEQKNSKKKKNKKEIQKTIG
;
A
#
# COMPACT_ATOMS: atom_id res chain seq x y z
N MET A 1 -25.05 -21.18 -15.72
CA MET A 1 -24.21 -20.99 -14.52
C MET A 1 -24.90 -20.12 -13.46
N LEU A 2 -25.34 -18.90 -13.79
CA LEU A 2 -26.05 -17.97 -12.87
C LEU A 2 -27.31 -18.56 -12.21
N LYS A 3 -28.10 -19.36 -12.94
CA LYS A 3 -29.27 -20.09 -12.37
C LYS A 3 -28.86 -21.14 -11.33
N LYS A 4 -27.75 -21.86 -11.54
CA LYS A 4 -27.21 -22.84 -10.58
C LYS A 4 -26.70 -22.16 -9.31
N LEU A 5 -26.00 -21.03 -9.46
CA LEU A 5 -25.52 -20.22 -8.33
C LEU A 5 -26.69 -19.68 -7.49
N LYS A 6 -27.75 -19.14 -8.14
CA LYS A 6 -28.96 -18.66 -7.43
C LYS A 6 -29.71 -19.79 -6.70
N GLN A 7 -29.72 -20.99 -7.26
CA GLN A 7 -30.33 -22.15 -6.61
C GLN A 7 -29.50 -22.62 -5.41
N GLN A 8 -28.17 -22.67 -5.53
CA GLN A 8 -27.27 -23.03 -4.44
C GLN A 8 -27.31 -22.05 -3.27
N THR A 9 -27.38 -20.73 -3.52
CA THR A 9 -27.56 -19.74 -2.44
C THR A 9 -28.94 -19.84 -1.80
N LYS A 10 -29.99 -20.09 -2.58
CA LYS A 10 -31.34 -20.33 -2.03
C LYS A 10 -31.37 -21.57 -1.13
N ASP A 11 -30.74 -22.67 -1.56
CA ASP A 11 -30.72 -23.91 -0.79
C ASP A 11 -29.85 -23.79 0.46
N ALA A 12 -28.71 -23.09 0.39
CA ALA A 12 -27.87 -22.79 1.54
C ALA A 12 -28.56 -21.88 2.56
N PHE A 13 -29.27 -20.85 2.08
CA PHE A 13 -30.03 -19.95 2.95
C PHE A 13 -31.20 -20.69 3.63
N ASN A 14 -31.99 -21.45 2.87
CA ASN A 14 -33.10 -22.24 3.42
C ASN A 14 -32.62 -23.29 4.45
N LYS A 15 -31.41 -23.82 4.27
CA LYS A 15 -30.79 -24.76 5.22
C LYS A 15 -30.45 -24.10 6.57
N HIS A 16 -30.08 -22.81 6.56
CA HIS A 16 -29.67 -22.09 7.76
C HIS A 16 -30.81 -21.36 8.46
N PHE A 17 -31.77 -20.83 7.71
CA PHE A 17 -32.76 -19.87 8.21
C PHE A 17 -34.21 -20.36 8.07
N GLY A 18 -34.43 -21.55 7.51
CA GLY A 18 -35.75 -22.06 7.20
C GLY A 18 -36.32 -21.47 5.90
N LYS A 19 -37.32 -22.15 5.31
CA LYS A 19 -37.91 -21.76 4.02
C LYS A 19 -38.73 -20.47 4.09
N ASP A 20 -39.26 -20.15 5.27
CA ASP A 20 -40.20 -19.03 5.43
C ASP A 20 -39.47 -17.68 5.46
N GLN A 21 -38.27 -17.60 6.06
CA GLN A 21 -37.46 -16.38 6.07
C GLN A 21 -36.94 -15.98 4.68
N TYR A 22 -36.71 -16.95 3.78
CA TYR A 22 -36.32 -16.60 2.40
C TYR A 22 -37.46 -15.97 1.60
N LYS A 23 -38.72 -16.31 1.94
CA LYS A 23 -39.90 -15.67 1.34
C LYS A 23 -40.08 -14.26 1.86
N GLU A 24 -39.98 -14.05 3.17
CA GLU A 24 -40.07 -12.72 3.80
C GLU A 24 -39.00 -11.77 3.24
N MET A 25 -37.74 -12.20 3.16
CA MET A 25 -36.66 -11.40 2.59
C MET A 25 -36.91 -11.01 1.13
N LYS A 26 -37.56 -11.88 0.34
CA LYS A 26 -37.91 -11.58 -1.05
C LYS A 26 -39.13 -10.67 -1.18
N GLU A 27 -40.08 -10.76 -0.27
CA GLU A 27 -41.25 -9.87 -0.22
C GLU A 27 -40.82 -8.46 0.21
N GLU A 28 -39.91 -8.32 1.17
CA GLU A 28 -39.29 -7.03 1.52
C GLU A 28 -38.49 -6.43 0.36
N GLU A 29 -37.72 -7.24 -0.38
CA GLU A 29 -36.97 -6.79 -1.56
C GLU A 29 -37.89 -6.34 -2.71
N PHE A 30 -39.12 -6.88 -2.77
CA PHE A 30 -40.12 -6.51 -3.76
C PHE A 30 -40.87 -5.23 -3.36
N ASN A 31 -41.24 -5.10 -2.08
CA ASN A 31 -41.89 -3.91 -1.55
C ASN A 31 -40.97 -2.67 -1.61
N ASN A 32 -39.69 -2.82 -1.25
CA ASN A 32 -38.71 -1.73 -1.36
C ASN A 32 -38.45 -1.26 -2.80
N LYS A 33 -38.76 -2.09 -3.81
CA LYS A 33 -38.66 -1.68 -5.23
C LYS A 33 -39.92 -0.98 -5.74
N GLN A 34 -41.08 -1.13 -5.10
CA GLN A 34 -42.30 -0.43 -5.50
C GLN A 34 -42.35 1.02 -5.00
N ASP A 35 -41.74 1.33 -3.86
CA ASP A 35 -41.75 2.69 -3.29
C ASP A 35 -40.89 3.72 -4.03
N PHE A 36 -39.96 3.28 -4.89
CA PHE A 36 -39.18 4.20 -5.74
C PHE A 36 -39.94 4.70 -6.99
N SER A 37 -41.19 4.27 -7.21
CA SER A 37 -41.96 4.65 -8.41
C SER A 37 -42.95 5.81 -8.19
N LYS A 38 -43.04 6.39 -6.98
CA LYS A 38 -43.92 7.54 -6.70
C LYS A 38 -43.10 8.80 -6.44
N SER A 39 -42.92 9.60 -7.49
CA SER A 39 -42.49 11.00 -7.39
C SER A 39 -43.49 11.82 -6.55
N PRO A 40 -43.08 12.56 -5.51
CA PRO A 40 -43.94 13.54 -4.88
C PRO A 40 -43.71 14.89 -5.55
N LEU A 41 -44.48 15.18 -6.60
CA LEU A 41 -44.60 16.54 -7.13
C LEU A 41 -46.08 16.85 -7.35
N SER A 42 -46.75 17.21 -6.26
CA SER A 42 -47.97 18.04 -6.26
C SER A 42 -48.27 18.47 -4.82
N LEU A 43 -47.87 19.71 -4.50
CA LEU A 43 -48.35 20.44 -3.34
C LEU A 43 -49.75 21.00 -3.65
N PRO A 44 -50.77 20.79 -2.80
CA PRO A 44 -51.93 21.66 -2.78
C PRO A 44 -51.66 22.84 -1.84
N ASN A 45 -51.82 24.04 -2.39
CA ASN A 45 -52.06 25.28 -1.66
C ASN A 45 -53.25 25.10 -0.71
N GLN A 46 -53.07 25.45 0.57
CA GLN A 46 -53.99 26.23 1.42
C GLN A 46 -53.49 26.24 2.85
N ILE A 47 -52.97 27.39 3.31
CA ILE A 47 -52.92 27.74 4.74
C ILE A 47 -53.45 29.16 4.86
N GLN A 48 -54.62 29.29 5.51
CA GLN A 48 -55.11 30.53 6.09
C GLN A 48 -54.33 30.82 7.38
N PRO A 49 -54.14 32.10 7.76
CA PRO A 49 -53.46 32.45 9.00
C PRO A 49 -54.49 32.53 10.14
N ASP A 50 -54.34 31.67 11.14
CA ASP A 50 -54.98 31.90 12.44
C ASP A 50 -53.96 32.38 13.46
N SER A 51 -54.31 33.55 14.00
CA SER A 51 -53.72 34.31 15.07
C SER A 51 -53.80 33.62 16.43
N ASN A 52 -52.95 34.10 17.35
CA ASN A 52 -53.00 34.01 18.82
C ASN A 52 -52.13 32.94 19.46
N ILE A 53 -50.92 33.34 19.84
CA ILE A 53 -50.27 32.86 21.06
C ILE A 53 -49.69 34.08 21.78
N ASP A 54 -50.46 34.59 22.74
CA ASP A 54 -49.96 35.33 23.89
C ASP A 54 -49.36 34.34 24.90
N GLY A 55 -48.36 34.80 25.66
CA GLY A 55 -48.09 34.26 26.99
C GLY A 55 -46.65 33.86 27.24
N ASN A 56 -45.88 34.84 27.72
CA ASN A 56 -44.84 34.72 28.75
C ASN A 56 -44.55 33.30 29.27
N ASP A 57 -43.32 32.84 29.04
CA ASP A 57 -42.48 32.19 30.06
C ASP A 57 -41.07 31.94 29.49
N GLN A 58 -40.20 32.95 29.60
CA GLN A 58 -38.76 32.80 29.42
C GLN A 58 -38.03 33.51 30.56
N ALA A 59 -37.95 32.83 31.69
CA ALA A 59 -36.90 33.06 32.68
C ALA A 59 -36.57 31.71 33.35
N ASN A 60 -35.28 31.42 33.48
CA ASN A 60 -34.69 30.27 34.21
C ASN A 60 -34.49 28.95 33.46
N PHE A 61 -33.72 28.97 32.38
CA PHE A 61 -33.01 27.76 31.93
C PHE A 61 -31.62 28.11 31.38
N ASN A 62 -30.73 28.60 32.24
CA ASN A 62 -29.29 28.71 31.95
C ASN A 62 -28.50 28.87 33.25
N GLN A 63 -28.37 27.81 34.05
CA GLN A 63 -27.35 27.77 35.11
C GLN A 63 -26.99 26.40 35.69
N ASN A 64 -27.16 25.29 34.96
CA ASN A 64 -26.74 23.95 35.46
C ASN A 64 -26.21 23.04 34.34
N PHE A 65 -25.15 23.45 33.65
CA PHE A 65 -24.50 22.57 32.66
C PHE A 65 -22.98 22.68 32.67
N ASP A 66 -22.35 22.66 33.86
CA ASP A 66 -20.88 22.66 33.99
C ASP A 66 -20.33 21.63 35.01
N GLN A 67 -21.09 20.59 35.42
CA GLN A 67 -20.58 19.62 36.40
C GLN A 67 -20.66 18.12 36.06
N ASN A 68 -21.18 17.70 34.90
CA ASN A 68 -21.32 16.27 34.58
C ASN A 68 -20.65 15.81 33.27
N ALA A 69 -19.55 16.47 32.85
CA ALA A 69 -18.77 16.08 31.66
C ALA A 69 -17.48 15.29 31.98
N SER A 70 -17.30 14.81 33.21
CA SER A 70 -16.12 14.02 33.63
C SER A 70 -16.27 12.51 33.46
N ASP A 71 -17.47 11.99 33.15
CA ASP A 71 -17.75 10.55 33.20
C ASP A 71 -17.95 9.93 31.80
N VAL A 72 -17.18 10.38 30.82
CA VAL A 72 -17.00 9.61 29.58
C VAL A 72 -15.89 8.59 29.85
N PRO A 73 -16.17 7.27 29.87
CA PRO A 73 -15.12 6.28 30.02
C PRO A 73 -14.15 6.43 28.85
N GLN A 74 -12.95 6.91 29.13
CA GLN A 74 -11.85 6.87 28.17
C GLN A 74 -11.65 5.41 27.79
N LEU A 75 -12.02 5.07 26.56
CA LEU A 75 -11.75 3.76 25.99
C LEU A 75 -10.22 3.66 25.80
N ASP A 76 -9.54 3.06 26.77
CA ASP A 76 -8.11 2.82 26.72
C ASP A 76 -7.82 1.73 25.68
N PHE A 77 -7.57 2.14 24.44
CA PHE A 77 -7.27 1.25 23.31
C PHE A 77 -6.01 0.40 23.51
N ASN A 78 -5.21 0.67 24.55
CA ASN A 78 -4.09 -0.20 24.92
C ASN A 78 -4.54 -1.49 25.63
N LYS A 79 -5.79 -1.59 26.08
CA LYS A 79 -6.33 -2.77 26.79
C LYS A 79 -6.94 -3.85 25.89
N ALA A 80 -7.13 -3.58 24.60
CA ALA A 80 -7.65 -4.54 23.62
C ALA A 80 -6.55 -5.22 22.78
N ILE A 81 -5.29 -4.85 23.00
CA ILE A 81 -4.13 -5.56 22.47
C ILE A 81 -3.92 -6.75 23.41
N ILE A 82 -3.94 -7.97 22.88
CA ILE A 82 -3.50 -9.15 23.63
C ILE A 82 -2.12 -8.79 24.20
N PRO A 83 -1.96 -8.68 25.54
CA PRO A 83 -0.70 -8.25 26.12
C PRO A 83 0.40 -9.14 25.59
N GLU A 84 1.51 -8.55 25.15
CA GLU A 84 2.66 -9.29 24.63
C GLU A 84 3.14 -10.33 25.67
N GLU A 85 2.95 -10.02 26.96
CA GLU A 85 3.11 -10.92 28.10
C GLU A 85 2.26 -12.19 28.04
N LEU A 86 1.01 -12.13 27.54
CA LEU A 86 0.15 -13.32 27.43
C LEU A 86 0.61 -14.25 26.30
N ILE A 87 1.08 -13.68 25.19
CA ILE A 87 1.68 -14.45 24.08
C ILE A 87 2.97 -15.12 24.58
N GLN A 88 3.77 -14.40 25.36
CA GLN A 88 5.01 -14.89 25.94
C GLN A 88 4.76 -15.99 26.98
N GLN A 89 3.73 -15.85 27.82
CA GLN A 89 3.31 -16.89 28.77
C GLN A 89 2.83 -18.17 28.09
N MET A 90 2.08 -18.06 26.99
CA MET A 90 1.66 -19.25 26.21
C MET A 90 2.87 -19.97 25.60
N GLN A 91 3.85 -19.23 25.07
CA GLN A 91 5.08 -19.82 24.53
C GLN A 91 5.94 -20.47 25.62
N GLU A 92 6.04 -19.85 26.81
CA GLU A 92 6.77 -20.45 27.94
C GLU A 92 6.10 -21.72 28.48
N GLN A 93 4.76 -21.79 28.48
CA GLN A 93 4.02 -23.00 28.84
C GLN A 93 4.28 -24.13 27.83
N GLU A 94 4.24 -23.83 26.53
CA GLU A 94 4.50 -24.82 25.48
C GLU A 94 5.95 -25.34 25.53
N ILE A 95 6.93 -24.47 25.81
CA ILE A 95 8.34 -24.86 26.01
C ILE A 95 8.49 -25.73 27.27
N LYS A 96 7.80 -25.41 28.37
CA LYS A 96 7.82 -26.22 29.60
C LYS A 96 7.19 -27.60 29.38
N GLU A 97 6.09 -27.67 28.64
CA GLU A 97 5.40 -28.94 28.35
C GLU A 97 6.27 -29.85 27.47
N ILE A 98 6.95 -29.29 26.45
CA ILE A 98 7.93 -30.02 25.64
C ILE A 98 9.15 -30.46 26.47
N ALA A 99 9.64 -29.61 27.38
CA ALA A 99 10.75 -29.94 28.27
C ALA A 99 10.38 -31.05 29.27
N GLU A 100 9.17 -31.04 29.83
CA GLU A 100 8.65 -32.10 30.68
C GLU A 100 8.42 -33.41 29.90
N GLU A 101 7.93 -33.33 28.66
CA GLU A 101 7.78 -34.51 27.79
C GLU A 101 9.14 -35.14 27.44
N GLN A 102 10.19 -34.32 27.27
CA GLN A 102 11.56 -34.81 27.08
C GLN A 102 12.21 -35.30 28.38
N ALA A 103 11.92 -34.68 29.53
CA ALA A 103 12.41 -35.13 30.83
C ALA A 103 11.80 -36.47 31.26
N ASN A 104 10.54 -36.74 30.88
CA ASN A 104 9.85 -38.00 31.16
C ASN A 104 10.27 -39.14 30.22
N LYS A 105 10.97 -38.86 29.11
CA LYS A 105 11.66 -39.89 28.32
C LYS A 105 12.94 -40.30 29.01
N LYS A 106 12.79 -41.09 30.08
CA LYS A 106 13.87 -41.72 30.84
C LYS A 106 14.67 -42.63 29.91
N TYR A 107 15.73 -42.11 29.31
CA TYR A 107 16.69 -42.90 28.56
C TYR A 107 17.32 -43.94 29.50
N VAL A 108 16.86 -45.18 29.40
CA VAL A 108 17.51 -46.34 30.03
C VAL A 108 18.80 -46.57 29.26
N LYS A 109 19.89 -46.00 29.78
CA LYS A 109 21.24 -46.25 29.31
C LYS A 109 21.48 -47.78 29.40
N PRO A 110 21.79 -48.48 28.30
CA PRO A 110 22.09 -49.90 28.39
C PRO A 110 23.29 -50.08 29.31
N LYS A 111 23.12 -50.87 30.38
CA LYS A 111 24.22 -51.27 31.26
C LYS A 111 25.23 -52.03 30.42
N LYS A 112 26.42 -51.46 30.32
CA LYS A 112 27.63 -52.12 29.84
C LYS A 112 28.06 -53.04 30.98
N ASN A 113 27.59 -54.29 30.95
CA ASN A 113 28.17 -55.34 31.77
C ASN A 113 29.21 -56.05 30.91
N ASP A 114 30.46 -55.82 31.30
CA ASP A 114 31.56 -56.74 31.09
C ASP A 114 31.18 -58.11 31.65
N GLU A 115 31.43 -59.16 30.86
CA GLU A 115 32.03 -60.44 31.25
C GLU A 115 31.94 -61.38 30.04
N ILE A 116 33.07 -61.51 29.35
CA ILE A 116 33.30 -62.55 28.35
C ILE A 116 33.24 -63.88 29.11
N PRO A 117 32.37 -64.84 28.76
CA PRO A 117 32.26 -66.05 29.55
C PRO A 117 33.45 -66.98 29.25
N ASP A 118 34.00 -67.54 30.32
CA ASP A 118 35.27 -68.28 30.40
C ASP A 118 35.23 -69.70 29.78
N PHE A 119 34.47 -69.91 28.69
CA PHE A 119 34.30 -71.24 28.06
C PHE A 119 35.33 -71.57 26.95
N LEU A 120 36.32 -70.71 26.70
CA LEU A 120 37.27 -70.91 25.59
C LEU A 120 38.45 -71.88 25.88
N ASN A 121 38.40 -72.65 26.97
CA ASN A 121 39.45 -73.63 27.32
C ASN A 121 38.98 -75.10 27.28
N GLN A 122 37.89 -75.44 26.58
CA GLN A 122 37.47 -76.83 26.42
C GLN A 122 37.71 -77.40 25.01
N LYS A 123 38.22 -78.64 25.02
CA LYS A 123 38.54 -79.51 23.89
C LYS A 123 37.57 -79.37 22.73
N ILE A 124 38.13 -79.29 21.53
CA ILE A 124 37.45 -79.30 20.23
C ILE A 124 36.53 -80.52 20.18
N CYS A 125 35.22 -80.30 20.34
CA CYS A 125 34.20 -81.27 20.01
C CYS A 125 33.92 -81.13 18.51
N LEU A 126 34.24 -82.17 17.76
CA LEU A 126 33.84 -82.33 16.37
C LEU A 126 32.40 -82.87 16.36
N ASP A 127 31.59 -82.41 15.42
CA ASP A 127 30.28 -83.03 15.19
C ASP A 127 30.43 -84.39 14.49
N GLU A 128 29.31 -85.11 14.32
CA GLU A 128 29.28 -86.45 13.70
C GLU A 128 29.74 -86.45 12.23
N ASN A 129 29.93 -85.27 11.61
CA ASN A 129 30.41 -85.10 10.24
C ASN A 129 31.88 -84.65 10.19
N GLY A 130 32.54 -84.41 11.33
CA GLY A 130 33.94 -84.04 11.41
C GLY A 130 34.22 -82.54 11.28
N ASP A 131 33.20 -81.68 11.34
CA ASP A 131 33.36 -80.23 11.23
C ASP A 131 33.55 -79.58 12.62
N ASN A 132 34.39 -78.54 12.68
CA ASN A 132 34.69 -77.83 13.93
C ASN A 132 33.47 -77.03 14.37
N TYR A 133 32.88 -77.42 15.50
CA TYR A 133 31.66 -76.83 16.06
C TYR A 133 31.71 -75.30 16.18
N TYR A 134 32.89 -74.75 16.48
CA TYR A 134 33.10 -73.31 16.58
C TYR A 134 33.02 -72.59 15.22
N GLU A 135 33.38 -73.26 14.14
CA GLU A 135 33.36 -72.68 12.79
C GLU A 135 31.94 -72.63 12.22
N VAL A 136 31.14 -73.69 12.48
CA VAL A 136 29.71 -73.73 12.16
C VAL A 136 28.93 -72.69 12.98
N ALA A 137 29.24 -72.56 14.28
CA ALA A 137 28.64 -71.56 15.15
C ALA A 137 29.02 -70.12 14.73
N ALA A 138 30.28 -69.87 14.38
CA ALA A 138 30.74 -68.56 13.89
C ALA A 138 30.11 -68.19 12.54
N LYS A 139 29.89 -69.16 11.64
CA LYS A 139 29.23 -68.94 10.35
C LYS A 139 27.75 -68.60 10.54
N LYS A 140 27.03 -69.33 11.40
CA LYS A 140 25.66 -68.99 11.81
C LYS A 140 25.57 -67.61 12.49
N ALA A 141 26.53 -67.27 13.34
CA ALA A 141 26.58 -65.95 13.99
C ALA A 141 26.83 -64.81 12.98
N LYS A 142 27.65 -65.04 11.95
CA LYS A 142 27.85 -64.07 10.84
C LYS A 142 26.59 -63.90 9.99
N GLU A 143 25.87 -64.98 9.68
CA GLU A 143 24.61 -64.92 8.95
C GLU A 143 23.51 -64.21 9.78
N GLN A 144 23.45 -64.47 11.09
CA GLN A 144 22.55 -63.75 12.00
C GLN A 144 22.92 -62.27 12.13
N ASN A 145 24.20 -61.91 12.17
CA ASN A 145 24.62 -60.50 12.22
C ASN A 145 24.36 -59.77 10.89
N SER A 146 24.51 -60.45 9.75
CA SER A 146 24.18 -59.91 8.43
C SER A 146 22.68 -59.60 8.30
N THR A 147 21.82 -60.54 8.70
CA THR A 147 20.36 -60.34 8.70
C THR A 147 19.94 -59.26 9.70
N MET A 148 20.57 -59.19 10.87
CA MET A 148 20.35 -58.14 11.85
C MET A 148 20.74 -56.74 11.33
N TYR A 149 21.85 -56.64 10.58
CA TYR A 149 22.28 -55.37 9.96
C TYR A 149 21.33 -54.92 8.85
N GLN A 150 20.86 -55.84 8.01
CA GLN A 150 19.84 -55.56 6.99
C GLN A 150 18.52 -55.12 7.63
N LEU A 151 18.10 -55.77 8.71
CA LEU A 151 16.90 -55.36 9.45
C LEU A 151 17.07 -53.96 10.06
N LYS A 152 18.21 -53.67 10.69
CA LYS A 152 18.49 -52.35 11.29
C LYS A 152 18.52 -51.24 10.24
N THR A 153 19.12 -51.48 9.08
CA THR A 153 19.15 -50.50 7.98
C THR A 153 17.77 -50.31 7.35
N PHE A 154 16.98 -51.37 7.18
CA PHE A 154 15.59 -51.29 6.74
C PHE A 154 14.73 -50.48 7.72
N VAL A 155 14.78 -50.80 9.01
CA VAL A 155 14.06 -50.08 10.07
C VAL A 155 14.50 -48.61 10.12
N SER A 156 15.80 -48.33 9.99
CA SER A 156 16.31 -46.97 9.94
C SER A 156 15.79 -46.20 8.72
N LYS A 157 15.82 -46.80 7.52
CA LYS A 157 15.28 -46.17 6.30
C LYS A 157 13.78 -45.90 6.39
N GLN A 158 13.03 -46.83 6.97
CA GLN A 158 11.59 -46.68 7.17
C GLN A 158 11.30 -45.60 8.21
N ALA A 159 12.08 -45.53 9.29
CA ALA A 159 11.98 -44.49 10.31
C ALA A 159 12.31 -43.10 9.74
N THR A 160 13.38 -42.96 8.95
CA THR A 160 13.74 -41.67 8.32
C THR A 160 12.72 -41.23 7.27
N SER A 161 12.16 -42.18 6.50
CA SER A 161 11.08 -41.89 5.54
C SER A 161 9.82 -41.41 6.25
N ALA A 162 9.42 -42.08 7.34
CA ALA A 162 8.29 -41.67 8.17
C ALA A 162 8.53 -40.29 8.80
N GLN A 163 9.73 -40.01 9.33
CA GLN A 163 10.09 -38.70 9.85
C GLN A 163 10.03 -37.60 8.78
N LYS A 164 10.53 -37.86 7.57
CA LYS A 164 10.45 -36.91 6.44
C LYS A 164 9.00 -36.63 6.05
N GLN A 165 8.14 -37.65 6.00
CA GLN A 165 6.71 -37.49 5.72
C GLN A 165 6.01 -36.66 6.80
N VAL A 166 6.26 -36.94 8.08
CA VAL A 166 5.70 -36.17 9.21
C VAL A 166 6.17 -34.72 9.17
N LYS A 167 7.46 -34.47 8.91
CA LYS A 167 8.02 -33.11 8.79
C LYS A 167 7.39 -32.35 7.61
N LYS A 168 7.16 -33.01 6.47
CA LYS A 168 6.48 -32.43 5.31
C LYS A 168 5.02 -32.09 5.63
N GLN A 169 4.30 -32.97 6.34
CA GLN A 169 2.93 -32.70 6.77
C GLN A 169 2.84 -31.57 7.80
N LEU A 170 3.77 -31.50 8.76
CA LEU A 170 3.86 -30.41 9.74
C LEU A 170 4.14 -29.06 9.06
N LYS A 171 5.05 -28.99 8.09
CA LYS A 171 5.28 -27.77 7.29
C LYS A 171 4.03 -27.35 6.53
N LYS A 172 3.30 -28.29 5.92
CA LYS A 172 2.02 -28.00 5.23
C LYS A 172 0.92 -27.53 6.19
N LEU A 173 0.88 -28.09 7.40
CA LEU A 173 -0.06 -27.67 8.43
C LEU A 173 0.27 -26.27 8.96
N ASP A 174 1.54 -25.98 9.23
CA ASP A 174 1.99 -24.66 9.68
C ASP A 174 1.69 -23.57 8.64
N THR A 175 1.95 -23.82 7.35
CA THR A 175 1.58 -22.86 6.29
C THR A 175 0.07 -22.68 6.17
N HIS A 176 -0.71 -23.77 6.32
CA HIS A 176 -2.18 -23.68 6.32
C HIS A 176 -2.71 -22.88 7.52
N ILE A 177 -2.17 -23.12 8.72
CA ILE A 177 -2.53 -22.38 9.95
C ILE A 177 -2.15 -20.91 9.80
N LYS A 178 -0.94 -20.60 9.32
CA LYS A 178 -0.50 -19.21 9.06
C LYS A 178 -1.42 -18.49 8.07
N ASN A 179 -1.80 -19.15 6.98
CA ASN A 179 -2.74 -18.57 6.02
C ASN A 179 -4.13 -18.36 6.63
N LYS A 180 -4.63 -19.29 7.45
CA LYS A 180 -5.91 -19.15 8.16
C LYS A 180 -5.89 -18.04 9.22
N ILE A 181 -4.78 -17.88 9.94
CA ILE A 181 -4.58 -16.76 10.88
C ILE A 181 -4.55 -15.44 10.12
N LEU A 182 -3.87 -15.38 8.97
CA LEU A 182 -3.81 -14.17 8.13
C LEU A 182 -5.20 -13.80 7.58
N GLU A 183 -5.98 -14.77 7.09
CA GLU A 183 -7.37 -14.58 6.66
C GLU A 183 -8.24 -14.04 7.81
N LYS A 184 -8.17 -14.66 9.01
CA LYS A 184 -8.92 -14.19 10.17
C LYS A 184 -8.50 -12.79 10.63
N LYS A 185 -7.20 -12.48 10.58
CA LYS A 185 -6.67 -11.15 10.89
C LYS A 185 -7.23 -10.09 9.92
N GLN A 186 -7.32 -10.41 8.63
CA GLN A 186 -7.94 -9.52 7.64
C GLN A 186 -9.43 -9.30 7.93
N HIS A 187 -10.18 -10.35 8.28
CA HIS A 187 -11.58 -10.21 8.67
C HIS A 187 -11.77 -9.37 9.94
N ILE A 188 -10.93 -9.57 10.96
CA ILE A 188 -10.96 -8.76 12.20
C ILE A 188 -10.66 -7.29 11.87
N ASN A 189 -9.65 -7.01 11.04
CA ASN A 189 -9.33 -5.65 10.63
C ASN A 189 -10.48 -4.98 9.86
N LEU A 190 -11.13 -5.70 8.94
CA LEU A 190 -12.31 -5.19 8.22
C LEU A 190 -13.49 -4.94 9.17
N TRP A 191 -13.70 -5.82 10.15
CA TRP A 191 -14.75 -5.65 11.15
C TRP A 191 -14.49 -4.44 12.05
N ILE A 192 -13.26 -4.28 12.57
CA ILE A 192 -12.85 -3.11 13.35
C ILE A 192 -13.02 -1.84 12.52
N ALA A 193 -12.58 -1.84 11.25
CA ALA A 193 -12.75 -0.69 10.37
C ALA A 193 -14.22 -0.33 10.16
N GLY A 194 -15.10 -1.32 10.00
CA GLY A 194 -16.55 -1.12 9.90
C GLY A 194 -17.20 -0.55 11.18
N GLN A 195 -16.75 -0.98 12.36
CA GLN A 195 -17.22 -0.44 13.64
C GLN A 195 -16.77 1.00 13.85
N VAL A 196 -15.48 1.29 13.61
CA VAL A 196 -14.92 2.64 13.70
C VAL A 196 -15.64 3.58 12.74
N ASP A 197 -15.86 3.14 11.50
CA ASP A 197 -16.60 3.89 10.48
C ASP A 197 -18.04 4.22 10.92
N THR A 198 -18.75 3.25 11.49
CA THR A 198 -20.12 3.45 12.01
C THR A 198 -20.14 4.47 13.16
N GLN A 199 -19.17 4.41 14.07
CA GLN A 199 -19.05 5.38 15.16
C GLN A 199 -18.74 6.78 14.63
N ILE A 200 -17.83 6.93 13.66
CA ILE A 200 -17.50 8.21 13.05
C ILE A 200 -18.70 8.81 12.32
N VAL A 201 -19.42 8.02 11.52
CA VAL A 201 -20.64 8.49 10.83
C VAL A 201 -21.67 8.97 11.85
N SER A 202 -21.85 8.25 12.96
CA SER A 202 -22.77 8.67 14.04
C SER A 202 -22.32 9.93 14.78
N LEU A 203 -21.01 10.16 14.88
CA LEU A 203 -20.45 11.36 15.50
C LEU A 203 -20.58 12.56 14.56
N MET A 204 -20.33 12.37 13.26
CA MET A 204 -20.46 13.41 12.25
C MET A 204 -21.91 13.87 12.08
N SER A 205 -22.88 12.94 12.06
CA SER A 205 -24.30 13.32 11.96
C SER A 205 -24.79 14.12 13.17
N ARG A 206 -24.17 13.94 14.36
CA ARG A 206 -24.46 14.76 15.55
C ARG A 206 -23.82 16.15 15.50
N ILE A 207 -22.69 16.31 14.82
CA ILE A 207 -21.97 17.59 14.70
C ILE A 207 -22.56 18.44 13.57
N GLU A 208 -23.03 17.82 12.49
CA GLU A 208 -23.64 18.47 11.31
C GLU A 208 -24.60 19.60 11.66
N PRO A 209 -25.70 19.39 12.42
CA PRO A 209 -26.67 20.45 12.68
C PRO A 209 -26.06 21.61 13.47
N LYS A 210 -25.11 21.34 14.38
CA LYS A 210 -24.47 22.38 15.20
C LYS A 210 -23.63 23.33 14.35
N ILE A 211 -22.91 22.79 13.36
CA ILE A 211 -22.09 23.59 12.45
C ILE A 211 -22.98 24.34 11.48
N THR A 212 -23.99 23.69 10.89
CA THR A 212 -24.93 24.35 9.97
C THR A 212 -25.67 25.49 10.67
N GLU A 213 -26.15 25.29 11.91
CA GLU A 213 -26.77 26.34 12.72
C GLU A 213 -25.78 27.45 13.08
N SER A 214 -24.54 27.11 13.43
CA SER A 214 -23.50 28.11 13.73
C SER A 214 -23.12 28.95 12.51
N VAL A 215 -23.03 28.35 11.33
CA VAL A 215 -22.78 29.06 10.07
C VAL A 215 -23.97 29.95 9.75
N GLN A 216 -25.19 29.45 9.86
CA GLN A 216 -26.41 30.24 9.62
C GLN A 216 -26.47 31.47 10.55
N LYS A 217 -26.21 31.30 11.84
CA LYS A 217 -26.17 32.42 12.82
C LYS A 217 -25.06 33.45 12.55
N SER A 218 -24.00 33.06 11.85
CA SER A 218 -22.86 33.94 11.55
C SER A 218 -23.08 34.80 10.31
N VAL A 219 -24.10 34.50 9.50
CA VAL A 219 -24.38 35.22 8.24
C VAL A 219 -25.35 36.36 8.51
N PRO A 220 -24.94 37.63 8.37
CA PRO A 220 -25.75 38.78 8.78
C PRO A 220 -26.94 39.10 7.87
N TYR A 221 -27.01 38.51 6.67
CA TYR A 221 -28.03 38.85 5.67
C TYR A 221 -28.84 37.61 5.26
N ASP A 222 -30.16 37.70 5.35
CA ASP A 222 -31.10 36.58 5.09
C ASP A 222 -30.93 36.00 3.68
N PHE A 223 -30.75 36.84 2.66
CA PHE A 223 -30.59 36.37 1.28
C PHE A 223 -29.33 35.51 1.05
N MET A 224 -28.34 35.60 1.94
CA MET A 224 -27.15 34.76 1.87
C MET A 224 -27.27 33.49 2.72
N GLN A 225 -28.22 33.41 3.66
CA GLN A 225 -28.35 32.28 4.56
C GLN A 225 -28.55 30.97 3.79
N ASP A 226 -29.45 30.96 2.79
CA ASP A 226 -29.70 29.78 1.96
C ASP A 226 -28.43 29.33 1.23
N PHE A 227 -27.66 30.26 0.66
CA PHE A 227 -26.41 29.95 -0.04
C PHE A 227 -25.35 29.38 0.92
N PHE A 228 -25.17 29.98 2.09
CA PHE A 228 -24.21 29.51 3.07
C PHE A 228 -24.64 28.19 3.71
N GLN A 229 -25.94 27.96 3.87
CA GLN A 229 -26.50 26.70 4.34
C GLN A 229 -26.27 25.59 3.32
N ASP A 230 -26.59 25.81 2.05
CA ASP A 230 -26.31 24.87 0.98
C ASP A 230 -24.80 24.62 0.85
N ALA A 231 -23.99 25.67 0.93
CA ALA A 231 -22.54 25.53 0.92
C ALA A 231 -22.07 24.70 2.11
N ALA A 232 -22.55 24.97 3.33
CA ALA A 232 -22.18 24.26 4.54
C ALA A 232 -22.58 22.79 4.49
N ILE A 233 -23.79 22.46 4.02
CA ILE A 233 -24.26 21.08 3.86
C ILE A 233 -23.38 20.33 2.85
N ASN A 234 -23.12 20.95 1.68
CA ASN A 234 -22.25 20.34 0.67
C ASN A 234 -20.81 20.16 1.16
N LEU A 235 -20.25 21.19 1.82
CA LEU A 235 -18.94 21.15 2.46
C LEU A 235 -18.86 20.07 3.55
N TRP A 236 -19.91 19.93 4.35
CA TRP A 236 -19.97 18.96 5.44
C TRP A 236 -19.98 17.53 4.94
N LYS A 237 -20.74 17.27 3.87
CA LYS A 237 -20.74 15.98 3.18
C LYS A 237 -19.34 15.67 2.61
N ASP A 238 -18.75 16.61 1.89
CA ASP A 238 -17.39 16.48 1.32
C ASP A 238 -16.35 16.22 2.44
N PHE A 239 -16.50 16.91 3.58
CA PHE A 239 -15.63 16.77 4.75
C PHE A 239 -15.78 15.40 5.44
N THR A 240 -17.02 14.93 5.61
CA THR A 240 -17.32 13.61 6.19
C THR A 240 -16.73 12.49 5.34
N ASP A 241 -16.91 12.58 4.02
CA ASP A 241 -16.34 11.61 3.07
C ASP A 241 -14.80 11.64 3.09
N LEU A 242 -14.20 12.83 3.21
CA LEU A 242 -12.75 12.98 3.31
C LEU A 242 -12.20 12.34 4.60
N ILE A 243 -12.84 12.57 5.74
CA ILE A 243 -12.45 11.98 7.02
C ILE A 243 -12.60 10.46 6.99
N ARG A 244 -13.72 9.96 6.44
CA ARG A 244 -13.95 8.54 6.26
C ARG A 244 -12.87 7.89 5.40
N LEU A 245 -12.49 8.55 4.31
CA LEU A 245 -11.42 8.09 3.43
C LEU A 245 -10.08 8.07 4.15
N GLU A 246 -9.73 9.13 4.89
CA GLU A 246 -8.45 9.21 5.59
C GLU A 246 -8.36 8.17 6.73
N LEU A 247 -9.44 7.92 7.45
CA LEU A 247 -9.49 6.89 8.49
C LEU A 247 -9.39 5.48 7.91
N ARG A 248 -10.13 5.18 6.84
CA ARG A 248 -10.03 3.89 6.16
C ARG A 248 -8.63 3.67 5.61
N ALA A 249 -8.00 4.70 5.03
CA ALA A 249 -6.63 4.59 4.53
C ALA A 249 -5.60 4.36 5.66
N LYS A 250 -5.83 4.90 6.87
CA LYS A 250 -4.99 4.63 8.04
C LYS A 250 -5.22 3.23 8.63
N LEU A 251 -6.45 2.72 8.58
CA LEU A 251 -6.83 1.39 9.10
C LEU A 251 -6.43 0.27 8.15
N GLU A 252 -6.59 0.48 6.85
CA GLU A 252 -6.11 -0.42 5.80
C GLU A 252 -4.64 -0.11 5.54
N THR A 253 -3.75 -0.76 6.29
CA THR A 253 -2.32 -0.80 5.96
C THR A 253 -2.09 -1.66 4.71
N SER A 254 -2.72 -1.29 3.61
CA SER A 254 -2.50 -1.87 2.29
C SER A 254 -1.10 -1.49 1.86
N LYS A 255 -0.21 -2.47 1.85
CA LYS A 255 1.12 -2.32 1.27
C LYS A 255 0.96 -2.31 -0.24
N VAL A 256 0.89 -1.11 -0.82
CA VAL A 256 0.92 -0.95 -2.28
C VAL A 256 2.34 -1.22 -2.75
N GLU A 257 2.59 -2.38 -3.36
CA GLU A 257 3.87 -2.70 -3.99
C GLU A 257 4.03 -1.85 -5.27
N ILE A 258 4.78 -0.76 -5.19
CA ILE A 258 5.07 0.08 -6.36
C ILE A 258 6.29 -0.49 -7.09
N ARG A 259 6.12 -0.81 -8.36
CA ARG A 259 7.22 -1.21 -9.24
C ARG A 259 8.09 0.00 -9.56
N LYS A 260 9.41 -0.13 -9.34
CA LYS A 260 10.40 0.87 -9.79
C LYS A 260 10.30 0.99 -11.31
N ARG A 261 10.13 2.21 -11.82
CA ARG A 261 10.13 2.48 -13.27
C ARG A 261 11.57 2.62 -13.72
N ASP A 262 11.97 1.80 -14.69
CA ASP A 262 13.29 1.88 -15.31
C ASP A 262 13.40 3.17 -16.14
N SER A 263 13.88 4.25 -15.54
CA SER A 263 14.12 5.51 -16.24
C SER A 263 15.43 5.44 -17.03
N LYS A 264 15.39 4.82 -18.22
CA LYS A 264 16.52 4.84 -19.16
C LYS A 264 16.44 6.13 -19.99
N GLY A 265 17.31 7.10 -19.69
CA GLY A 265 17.48 8.32 -20.49
C GLY A 265 17.50 9.62 -19.69
N ILE A 266 18.29 10.59 -20.16
CA ILE A 266 18.50 11.90 -19.52
C ILE A 266 17.19 12.69 -19.42
N ILE A 267 16.36 12.69 -20.47
CA ILE A 267 15.08 13.41 -20.48
C ILE A 267 14.15 12.88 -19.38
N GLN A 268 14.10 11.56 -19.19
CA GLN A 268 13.26 10.95 -18.16
C GLN A 268 13.80 11.24 -16.75
N GLN A 269 15.12 11.31 -16.57
CA GLN A 269 15.74 11.72 -15.31
C GLN A 269 15.43 13.18 -14.96
N ILE A 270 15.54 14.09 -15.93
CA ILE A 270 15.18 15.51 -15.75
C ILE A 270 13.69 15.64 -15.42
N ARG A 271 12.82 14.95 -16.17
CA ARG A 271 11.39 14.90 -15.89
C ARG A 271 11.11 14.41 -14.48
N ASN A 272 11.71 13.30 -14.07
CA ASN A 272 11.54 12.74 -12.73
C ASN A 272 12.03 13.72 -11.65
N PHE A 273 13.15 14.40 -11.88
CA PHE A 273 13.69 15.41 -10.98
C PHE A 273 12.75 16.61 -10.82
N ILE A 274 12.21 17.14 -11.93
CA ILE A 274 11.25 18.26 -11.92
C ILE A 274 9.99 17.87 -11.17
N LEU A 275 9.40 16.72 -11.51
CA LEU A 275 8.17 16.24 -10.89
C LEU A 275 8.33 15.94 -9.41
N TYR A 276 9.43 15.29 -9.03
CA TYR A 276 9.72 14.98 -7.63
C TYR A 276 10.04 16.24 -6.81
N SER A 277 10.66 17.25 -7.43
CA SER A 277 10.93 18.53 -6.77
C SER A 277 9.66 19.36 -6.57
N LEU A 278 8.69 19.29 -7.48
CA LEU A 278 7.46 20.08 -7.41
C LEU A 278 6.33 19.39 -6.66
N TYR A 279 6.14 18.08 -6.83
CA TYR A 279 5.02 17.33 -6.27
C TYR A 279 5.50 15.98 -5.68
N PRO A 280 6.32 15.99 -4.62
CA PRO A 280 6.78 14.76 -3.98
C PRO A 280 5.60 14.01 -3.32
N ALA A 281 5.51 12.71 -3.55
CA ALA A 281 4.57 11.86 -2.83
C ALA A 281 5.06 11.49 -1.43
N ASP A 282 6.38 11.47 -1.23
CA ASP A 282 7.03 10.87 -0.06
C ASP A 282 7.53 11.88 1.00
N LEU A 283 7.18 13.16 0.88
CA LEU A 283 7.67 14.20 1.79
C LEU A 283 6.53 14.89 2.52
N THR A 284 6.81 15.31 3.75
CA THR A 284 5.95 16.26 4.45
C THR A 284 6.05 17.64 3.78
N ASN A 285 5.00 18.45 3.85
CA ASN A 285 5.01 19.81 3.29
C ASN A 285 6.19 20.65 3.81
N ARG A 286 6.56 20.46 5.08
CA ARG A 286 7.70 21.16 5.71
C ARG A 286 9.03 20.74 5.10
N ASP A 287 9.24 19.44 4.91
CA ASP A 287 10.48 18.92 4.31
C ASP A 287 10.57 19.28 2.83
N HIS A 288 9.43 19.31 2.14
CA HIS A 288 9.32 19.75 0.76
C HIS A 288 9.75 21.21 0.58
N MET A 289 9.22 22.13 1.41
CA MET A 289 9.56 23.55 1.37
C MET A 289 11.04 23.85 1.66
N ARG A 290 11.72 22.99 2.43
CA ARG A 290 13.14 23.15 2.78
C ARG A 290 14.10 22.73 1.66
N ARG A 291 13.62 22.02 0.63
CA ARG A 291 14.49 21.57 -0.46
C ARG A 291 14.84 22.73 -1.38
N ILE A 292 16.14 22.89 -1.62
CA ILE A 292 16.68 23.92 -2.52
C ILE A 292 16.12 23.78 -3.94
N SER A 293 15.96 22.55 -4.45
CA SER A 293 15.39 22.34 -5.80
C SER A 293 13.95 22.84 -5.92
N TYR A 294 13.13 22.64 -4.88
CA TYR A 294 11.77 23.19 -4.85
C TYR A 294 11.79 24.71 -4.84
N GLN A 295 12.60 25.32 -3.97
CA GLN A 295 12.71 26.77 -3.85
C GLN A 295 13.15 27.42 -5.16
N ILE A 296 14.17 26.86 -5.83
CA ILE A 296 14.64 27.35 -7.13
C ILE A 296 13.50 27.28 -8.15
N MET A 297 12.80 26.14 -8.25
CA MET A 297 11.69 25.99 -9.20
C MET A 297 10.55 26.96 -8.92
N LYS A 298 10.20 27.20 -7.64
CA LYS A 298 9.18 28.18 -7.23
C LYS A 298 9.61 29.62 -7.50
N ILE A 299 10.88 29.96 -7.28
CA ILE A 299 11.42 31.29 -7.62
C ILE A 299 11.31 31.50 -9.13
N CYS A 300 11.69 30.53 -9.95
CA CYS A 300 11.52 30.61 -11.41
C CYS A 300 10.05 30.78 -11.84
N GLN A 301 9.11 30.15 -11.14
CA GLN A 301 7.67 30.36 -11.37
C GLN A 301 7.19 31.76 -10.93
N LEU A 302 7.80 32.34 -9.91
CA LEU A 302 7.43 33.64 -9.35
C LEU A 302 7.93 34.83 -10.19
N LEU A 303 8.89 34.61 -11.10
CA LEU A 303 9.46 35.66 -11.95
C LEU A 303 8.53 35.98 -13.14
N PRO A 304 7.86 37.15 -13.18
CA PRO A 304 7.00 37.55 -14.31
C PRO A 304 7.81 38.09 -15.51
N TYR A 305 9.14 38.02 -15.45
CA TYR A 305 10.01 38.62 -16.45
C TYR A 305 9.99 37.81 -17.76
N MET A 306 9.79 38.50 -18.90
CA MET A 306 9.93 37.96 -20.26
C MET A 306 9.16 36.66 -20.57
N GLY A 307 8.09 36.36 -19.82
CA GLY A 307 7.35 35.11 -20.03
C GLY A 307 8.05 33.86 -19.49
N ILE A 308 9.04 34.01 -18.61
CA ILE A 308 9.69 32.87 -17.94
C ILE A 308 8.65 32.02 -17.21
N GLN A 309 7.74 32.65 -16.46
CA GLN A 309 6.66 31.94 -15.79
C GLN A 309 5.82 31.05 -16.73
N PRO A 310 5.14 31.54 -17.78
CA PRO A 310 4.37 30.68 -18.67
C PRO A 310 5.20 29.59 -19.34
N MET A 311 6.49 29.84 -19.64
CA MET A 311 7.40 28.82 -20.16
C MET A 311 7.72 27.72 -19.13
N MET A 312 7.95 28.09 -17.87
CA MET A 312 8.13 27.12 -16.78
C MET A 312 6.90 26.22 -16.63
N PHE A 313 5.70 26.79 -16.72
CA PHE A 313 4.46 26.00 -16.66
C PHE A 313 4.26 25.11 -17.89
N ILE A 314 4.66 25.53 -19.09
CA ILE A 314 4.72 24.62 -20.27
C ILE A 314 5.62 23.42 -19.97
N ILE A 315 6.84 23.65 -19.44
CA ILE A 315 7.77 22.56 -19.11
C ILE A 315 7.13 21.60 -18.10
N ILE A 316 6.45 22.15 -17.09
CA ILE A 316 5.74 21.35 -16.08
C ILE A 316 4.60 20.55 -16.71
N LEU A 317 3.79 21.15 -17.59
CA LEU A 317 2.71 20.48 -18.31
C LEU A 317 3.23 19.36 -19.22
N LEU A 318 4.40 19.55 -19.84
CA LEU A 318 5.06 18.50 -20.62
C LEU A 318 5.56 17.36 -19.72
N CYS A 319 6.02 17.66 -18.52
CA CYS A 319 6.49 16.64 -17.56
C CYS A 319 5.35 15.87 -16.89
N ILE A 320 4.25 16.54 -16.55
CA ILE A 320 3.16 15.99 -15.73
C ILE A 320 2.49 14.79 -16.42
N ASN A 321 1.95 13.90 -15.60
CA ASN A 321 1.19 12.76 -16.07
C ASN A 321 -0.23 13.22 -16.49
N LYS A 322 -0.49 13.30 -17.80
CA LYS A 322 -1.79 13.74 -18.35
C LYS A 322 -2.91 12.73 -18.10
N ASP A 323 -2.56 11.50 -17.75
CA ASP A 323 -3.55 10.47 -17.45
C ASP A 323 -4.14 10.62 -16.04
N GLU A 324 -3.53 11.42 -15.17
CA GLU A 324 -3.98 11.59 -13.78
C GLU A 324 -4.79 12.87 -13.58
N GLU A 325 -6.04 12.71 -13.15
CA GLU A 325 -6.98 13.81 -12.93
C GLU A 325 -6.47 14.81 -11.87
N PHE A 326 -6.09 14.33 -10.68
CA PHE A 326 -5.69 15.19 -9.57
C PHE A 326 -4.49 16.09 -9.95
N GLN A 327 -3.52 15.53 -10.69
CA GLN A 327 -2.34 16.27 -11.14
C GLN A 327 -2.69 17.41 -12.08
N LEU A 328 -3.59 17.17 -13.04
CA LEU A 328 -4.03 18.21 -13.97
C LEU A 328 -4.85 19.30 -13.28
N VAL A 329 -5.71 18.95 -12.33
CA VAL A 329 -6.45 19.95 -11.56
C VAL A 329 -5.50 20.77 -10.69
N ASN A 330 -4.59 20.13 -9.97
CA ASN A 330 -3.61 20.83 -9.14
C ASN A 330 -2.72 21.75 -9.98
N TYR A 331 -2.33 21.32 -11.19
CA TYR A 331 -1.61 22.16 -12.14
C TYR A 331 -2.41 23.41 -12.54
N ILE A 332 -3.68 23.27 -12.93
CA ILE A 332 -4.55 24.40 -13.31
C ILE A 332 -4.70 25.37 -12.14
N ALA A 333 -4.98 24.85 -10.96
CA ALA A 333 -5.16 25.62 -9.74
C ALA A 333 -3.89 26.39 -9.35
N GLU A 334 -2.74 25.71 -9.31
CA GLU A 334 -1.45 26.32 -9.01
C GLU A 334 -1.09 27.39 -10.05
N TYR A 335 -1.32 27.11 -11.34
CA TYR A 335 -1.04 28.04 -12.41
C TYR A 335 -1.82 29.34 -12.27
N LYS A 336 -3.14 29.25 -12.06
CA LYS A 336 -4.03 30.40 -11.90
C LYS A 336 -3.75 31.19 -10.62
N SER A 337 -3.46 30.49 -9.53
CA SER A 337 -3.04 31.10 -8.28
C SER A 337 -1.76 31.91 -8.46
N MET A 338 -0.76 31.32 -9.12
CA MET A 338 0.49 32.01 -9.43
C MET A 338 0.26 33.16 -10.40
N GLN A 339 -0.61 33.01 -11.40
CA GLN A 339 -0.96 34.08 -12.34
C GLN A 339 -1.51 35.31 -11.60
N PHE A 340 -2.39 35.13 -10.61
CA PHE A 340 -2.89 36.23 -9.79
C PHE A 340 -1.77 36.97 -9.05
N ILE A 341 -0.85 36.22 -8.42
CA ILE A 341 0.25 36.83 -7.65
C ILE A 341 1.23 37.56 -8.57
N THR A 342 1.72 36.88 -9.61
CA THR A 342 2.85 37.37 -10.42
C THR A 342 2.44 38.31 -11.53
N ASN A 343 1.25 38.16 -12.12
CA ASN A 343 0.76 39.00 -13.21
C ASN A 343 -0.34 39.99 -12.75
N GLY A 344 -0.92 39.80 -11.57
CA GLY A 344 -1.90 40.71 -10.98
C GLY A 344 -1.27 41.59 -9.90
N LEU A 345 -1.00 41.04 -8.72
CA LEU A 345 -0.52 41.81 -7.57
C LEU A 345 0.85 42.45 -7.81
N LEU A 346 1.86 41.65 -8.23
CA LEU A 346 3.22 42.15 -8.37
C LEU A 346 3.34 43.28 -9.41
N PRO A 347 2.72 43.20 -10.62
CA PRO A 347 2.77 44.29 -11.57
C PRO A 347 1.97 45.51 -11.11
N CYS A 348 0.89 45.35 -10.33
CA CYS A 348 0.23 46.49 -9.69
C CYS A 348 1.17 47.26 -8.75
N PHE A 349 1.92 46.56 -7.91
CA PHE A 349 2.92 47.18 -7.04
C PHE A 349 4.04 47.85 -7.85
N LEU A 350 4.57 47.17 -8.86
CA LEU A 350 5.61 47.74 -9.73
C LEU A 350 5.11 48.97 -10.49
N ALA A 351 3.88 48.93 -11.02
CA ALA A 351 3.27 50.06 -11.70
C ALA A 351 3.08 51.25 -10.77
N TYR A 352 2.66 51.00 -9.52
CA TYR A 352 2.54 52.04 -8.50
C TYR A 352 3.88 52.73 -8.20
N PHE A 353 4.94 51.96 -7.95
CA PHE A 353 6.28 52.53 -7.72
C PHE A 353 6.84 53.22 -8.95
N HIS A 354 6.62 52.65 -10.14
CA HIS A 354 7.09 53.25 -11.39
C HIS A 354 6.42 54.60 -11.65
N TYR A 355 5.11 54.69 -11.39
CA TYR A 355 4.37 55.94 -11.46
C TYR A 355 4.90 56.96 -10.44
N LEU A 356 5.15 56.54 -9.20
CA LEU A 356 5.67 57.44 -8.15
C LEU A 356 7.07 57.99 -8.42
N PHE A 357 7.95 57.21 -9.05
CA PHE A 357 9.37 57.59 -9.20
C PHE A 357 9.75 58.15 -10.58
N PHE A 358 9.02 57.80 -11.64
CA PHE A 358 9.45 58.10 -13.02
C PHE A 358 8.43 58.88 -13.86
N ASP A 359 7.25 59.22 -13.32
CA ASP A 359 6.16 59.93 -14.02
C ASP A 359 5.77 59.31 -15.38
N CYS A 360 6.07 58.03 -15.60
CA CYS A 360 5.81 57.35 -16.85
C CYS A 360 5.07 56.01 -16.64
N GLY A 361 4.28 55.63 -17.65
CA GLY A 361 3.48 54.42 -17.64
C GLY A 361 4.35 53.15 -17.65
N PRO A 362 3.93 52.07 -16.96
CA PRO A 362 4.70 50.82 -16.88
C PRO A 362 4.80 50.07 -18.22
N GLY A 363 3.96 50.39 -19.21
CA GLY A 363 3.92 49.71 -20.51
C GLY A 363 5.00 50.17 -21.49
N ASN A 364 5.65 51.32 -21.26
CA ASN A 364 6.63 51.89 -22.20
C ASN A 364 7.93 51.07 -22.30
N HIS A 365 8.27 50.28 -21.29
CA HIS A 365 9.51 49.49 -21.26
C HIS A 365 9.36 48.07 -21.80
N HIS A 366 8.15 47.66 -22.19
CA HIS A 366 7.89 46.28 -22.57
C HIS A 366 7.67 46.16 -24.07
N GLN A 367 8.36 45.21 -24.69
CA GLN A 367 8.12 44.86 -26.08
C GLN A 367 6.69 44.30 -26.21
N VAL A 368 5.82 45.05 -26.88
CA VAL A 368 4.40 44.72 -27.10
C VAL A 368 4.20 43.27 -27.56
N HIS A 369 5.05 42.79 -28.47
CA HIS A 369 4.99 41.43 -28.99
C HIS A 369 5.16 40.36 -27.90
N ILE A 370 6.05 40.60 -26.92
CA ILE A 370 6.26 39.67 -25.79
C ILE A 370 5.03 39.67 -24.88
N LEU A 371 4.39 40.81 -24.63
CA LEU A 371 3.16 40.87 -23.82
C LEU A 371 2.01 40.11 -24.47
N ILE A 372 1.79 40.29 -25.78
CA ILE A 372 0.76 39.55 -26.53
C ILE A 372 1.06 38.06 -26.51
N PHE A 373 2.28 37.67 -26.84
CA PHE A 373 2.70 36.27 -26.87
C PHE A 373 2.51 35.61 -25.50
N THR A 374 2.95 36.26 -24.42
CA THR A 374 2.81 35.72 -23.07
C THR A 374 1.35 35.59 -22.64
N LEU A 375 0.50 36.56 -22.96
CA LEU A 375 -0.94 36.47 -22.69
C LEU A 375 -1.59 35.29 -23.44
N ILE A 376 -1.26 35.10 -24.72
CA ILE A 376 -1.77 33.97 -25.51
C ILE A 376 -1.32 32.64 -24.90
N VAL A 377 -0.03 32.49 -24.61
CA VAL A 377 0.52 31.28 -23.99
C VAL A 377 -0.15 31.03 -22.63
N GLN A 378 -0.42 32.08 -21.85
CA GLN A 378 -1.07 31.96 -20.57
C GLN A 378 -2.48 31.35 -20.67
N VAL A 379 -3.27 31.87 -21.61
CA VAL A 379 -4.61 31.33 -21.87
C VAL A 379 -4.51 29.89 -22.39
N LEU A 380 -3.68 29.64 -23.41
CA LEU A 380 -3.57 28.31 -24.02
C LEU A 380 -3.15 27.22 -23.04
N ASN A 381 -2.20 27.50 -22.13
CA ASN A 381 -1.72 26.51 -21.16
C ASN A 381 -2.85 25.91 -20.29
N VAL A 382 -3.80 26.75 -19.87
CA VAL A 382 -4.92 26.34 -19.01
C VAL A 382 -5.92 25.50 -19.80
N TRP A 383 -6.28 25.97 -20.99
CA TRP A 383 -7.26 25.27 -21.84
C TRP A 383 -6.74 23.95 -22.38
N ILE A 384 -5.44 23.86 -22.70
CA ILE A 384 -4.79 22.60 -23.08
C ILE A 384 -4.82 21.61 -21.90
N ALA A 385 -4.48 22.05 -20.68
CA ALA A 385 -4.57 21.20 -19.49
C ALA A 385 -6.01 20.72 -19.23
N TYR A 386 -7.02 21.58 -19.44
CA TYR A 386 -8.42 21.22 -19.32
C TYR A 386 -8.89 20.22 -20.39
N ILE A 387 -8.39 20.33 -21.63
CA ILE A 387 -8.66 19.34 -22.68
C ILE A 387 -8.09 17.97 -22.27
N PHE A 388 -6.89 17.93 -21.69
CA PHE A 388 -6.34 16.68 -21.14
C PHE A 388 -7.16 16.15 -19.95
N LEU A 389 -7.71 17.04 -19.12
CA LEU A 389 -8.53 16.65 -17.97
C LEU A 389 -9.74 15.80 -18.38
N ARG A 390 -10.39 16.11 -19.52
CA ARG A 390 -11.50 15.31 -20.05
C ARG A 390 -11.12 13.87 -20.39
N LYS A 391 -9.86 13.64 -20.78
CA LYS A 391 -9.33 12.31 -21.13
C LYS A 391 -8.71 11.58 -19.95
N SER A 392 -8.42 12.28 -18.86
CA SER A 392 -7.75 11.72 -17.69
C SER A 392 -8.62 10.70 -16.95
N TYR A 393 -7.96 9.87 -16.16
CA TYR A 393 -8.54 8.87 -15.27
C TYR A 393 -8.14 9.22 -13.84
N SER A 394 -9.08 9.08 -12.92
CA SER A 394 -8.74 9.11 -11.50
C SER A 394 -8.12 7.76 -11.15
N ARG A 395 -6.83 7.67 -10.83
CA ARG A 395 -6.27 6.40 -10.30
C ARG A 395 -6.91 6.05 -8.96
N GLY A 396 -7.41 7.05 -8.25
CA GLY A 396 -8.24 6.86 -7.07
C GLY A 396 -9.62 6.26 -7.36
N ALA A 397 -10.05 6.15 -8.61
CA ALA A 397 -11.34 5.55 -8.97
C ALA A 397 -11.47 4.11 -8.45
N PHE A 398 -10.40 3.32 -8.49
CA PHE A 398 -10.39 1.95 -7.96
C PHE A 398 -10.63 1.91 -6.44
N LEU A 399 -9.95 2.79 -5.68
CA LEU A 399 -10.22 2.93 -4.25
C LEU A 399 -11.65 3.43 -4.01
N LYS A 400 -12.13 4.41 -4.78
CA LYS A 400 -13.50 4.92 -4.64
C LYS A 400 -14.57 3.86 -4.92
N GLU A 401 -14.33 3.01 -5.93
CA GLU A 401 -15.22 1.89 -6.28
C GLU A 401 -15.31 0.88 -5.13
N GLN A 402 -14.18 0.54 -4.50
CA GLN A 402 -14.17 -0.29 -3.29
C GLN A 402 -14.92 0.37 -2.12
N LEU A 403 -14.91 1.69 -2.04
CA LEU A 403 -15.56 2.45 -0.97
C LEU A 403 -17.05 2.70 -1.23
N THR A 404 -17.61 2.26 -2.37
CA THR A 404 -19.01 2.52 -2.79
C THR A 404 -19.39 4.00 -2.84
N ILE A 405 -18.40 4.90 -2.96
CA ILE A 405 -18.63 6.33 -3.07
C ILE A 405 -19.10 6.62 -4.50
N ALA A 406 -20.27 7.23 -4.65
CA ALA A 406 -20.79 7.63 -5.95
C ALA A 406 -19.74 8.46 -6.69
N GLN A 407 -19.36 8.02 -7.90
CA GLN A 407 -18.41 8.78 -8.70
C GLN A 407 -19.12 10.01 -9.26
N ASP A 408 -18.78 11.18 -8.74
CA ASP A 408 -19.11 12.44 -9.38
C ASP A 408 -18.44 12.54 -10.76
N SER A 409 -19.04 13.37 -11.63
CA SER A 409 -18.51 13.64 -12.96
C SER A 409 -17.04 14.08 -12.92
N LYS A 410 -16.22 13.54 -13.82
CA LYS A 410 -14.80 13.89 -13.98
C LYS A 410 -14.58 15.42 -14.01
N GLY A 411 -13.58 15.88 -13.29
CA GLY A 411 -13.21 17.30 -13.15
C GLY A 411 -13.98 18.04 -12.07
N GLY A 412 -14.94 17.39 -11.40
CA GLY A 412 -15.68 17.94 -10.26
C GLY A 412 -16.23 19.34 -10.52
N ARG A 413 -16.04 20.23 -9.55
CA ARG A 413 -16.51 21.63 -9.62
C ARG A 413 -15.58 22.54 -10.44
N LEU A 414 -14.41 22.06 -10.90
CA LEU A 414 -13.43 22.88 -11.64
C LEU A 414 -13.99 23.44 -12.96
N LYS A 415 -14.96 22.74 -13.57
CA LYS A 415 -15.63 23.20 -14.80
C LYS A 415 -16.21 24.61 -14.64
N TYR A 416 -16.83 24.90 -13.50
CA TYR A 416 -17.45 26.21 -13.24
C TYR A 416 -16.39 27.31 -13.09
N PHE A 417 -15.28 27.01 -12.42
CA PHE A 417 -14.16 27.95 -12.30
C PHE A 417 -13.52 28.28 -13.65
N LEU A 418 -13.48 27.33 -14.59
CA LEU A 418 -12.97 27.59 -15.94
C LEU A 418 -13.94 28.39 -16.81
N ILE A 419 -15.26 28.22 -16.61
CA ILE A 419 -16.25 29.10 -17.24
C ILE A 419 -16.10 30.53 -16.69
N TYR A 420 -15.91 30.68 -15.38
CA TYR A 420 -15.61 31.96 -14.76
C TYR A 420 -14.32 32.58 -15.31
N ASP A 421 -13.25 31.79 -15.49
CA ASP A 421 -12.00 32.27 -16.10
C ASP A 421 -12.21 32.78 -17.54
N PHE A 422 -13.03 32.07 -18.32
CA PHE A 422 -13.40 32.51 -19.68
C PHE A 422 -14.15 33.85 -19.66
N ILE A 423 -15.14 33.99 -18.76
CA ILE A 423 -15.90 35.24 -18.60
C ILE A 423 -14.95 36.38 -18.18
N SER A 424 -14.05 36.11 -17.23
CA SER A 424 -13.05 37.07 -16.75
C SER A 424 -12.12 37.56 -17.87
N LEU A 425 -11.69 36.66 -18.77
CA LEU A 425 -10.91 37.01 -19.94
C LEU A 425 -11.68 37.96 -20.88
N ASN A 426 -12.95 37.67 -21.17
CA ASN A 426 -13.79 38.51 -22.01
C ASN A 426 -14.01 39.89 -21.38
N ILE A 427 -14.29 39.95 -20.07
CA ILE A 427 -14.44 41.22 -19.34
C ILE A 427 -13.16 42.04 -19.44
N ALA A 428 -11.99 41.45 -19.23
CA ALA A 428 -10.71 42.15 -19.33
C ALA A 428 -10.47 42.71 -20.74
N ILE A 429 -10.79 41.95 -21.80
CA ILE A 429 -10.68 42.41 -23.19
C ILE A 429 -11.64 43.56 -23.47
N ILE A 430 -12.92 43.42 -23.11
CA ILE A 430 -13.95 44.46 -23.32
C ILE A 430 -13.57 45.74 -22.59
N MET A 431 -13.17 45.64 -21.32
CA MET A 431 -12.78 46.82 -20.53
C MET A 431 -11.57 47.53 -21.17
N SER A 432 -10.65 46.77 -21.75
CA SER A 432 -9.47 47.33 -22.42
C SER A 432 -9.82 47.98 -23.76
N ILE A 433 -10.75 47.42 -24.54
CA ILE A 433 -11.28 48.07 -25.75
C ILE A 433 -11.99 49.38 -25.40
N ILE A 434 -12.80 49.38 -24.34
CA ILE A 434 -13.47 50.58 -23.84
C ILE A 434 -12.43 51.66 -23.49
N LEU A 435 -11.42 51.31 -22.68
CA LEU A 435 -10.33 52.23 -22.31
C LEU A 435 -9.55 52.73 -23.53
N TYR A 436 -9.29 51.87 -24.52
CA TYR A 436 -8.66 52.25 -25.78
C TYR A 436 -9.45 53.35 -26.49
N ILE A 437 -10.77 53.14 -26.67
CA ILE A 437 -11.66 54.09 -27.35
C ILE A 437 -11.75 55.42 -26.59
N TYR A 438 -11.86 55.38 -25.27
CA TYR A 438 -11.96 56.59 -24.44
C TYR A 438 -10.66 57.40 -24.40
N LYS A 439 -9.49 56.77 -24.33
CA LYS A 439 -8.21 57.47 -24.11
C LYS A 439 -7.49 57.90 -25.38
N ILE A 440 -7.54 57.11 -26.46
CA ILE A 440 -6.80 57.44 -27.70
C ILE A 440 -7.33 58.69 -28.38
N LYS A 441 -8.59 59.04 -28.12
CA LYS A 441 -9.16 60.26 -28.68
C LYS A 441 -8.49 61.53 -28.14
N ASP A 442 -7.93 61.49 -26.93
CA ASP A 442 -7.48 62.70 -26.20
C ASP A 442 -5.96 62.78 -25.97
N SER A 443 -5.20 61.68 -26.09
CA SER A 443 -3.78 61.69 -25.73
C SER A 443 -2.93 60.85 -26.67
N SER A 444 -2.03 61.51 -27.42
CA SER A 444 -1.03 60.87 -28.27
C SER A 444 0.13 60.22 -27.50
N THR A 445 0.22 60.46 -26.18
CA THR A 445 1.35 59.99 -25.35
C THR A 445 1.13 58.59 -24.76
N GLN A 446 -0.09 58.05 -24.81
CA GLN A 446 -0.36 56.73 -24.24
C GLN A 446 -0.01 55.63 -25.23
N SER A 447 0.94 54.76 -24.86
CA SER A 447 1.36 53.67 -25.74
C SER A 447 0.35 52.51 -25.68
N PHE A 448 0.18 51.80 -26.79
CA PHE A 448 -0.59 50.54 -26.83
C PHE A 448 -0.07 49.50 -25.81
N GLY A 449 1.21 49.60 -25.43
CA GLY A 449 1.82 48.78 -24.38
C GLY A 449 1.17 48.97 -23.01
N ASP A 450 0.80 50.20 -22.63
CA ASP A 450 0.12 50.48 -21.35
C ASP A 450 -1.25 49.79 -21.27
N LEU A 451 -1.99 49.79 -22.39
CA LEU A 451 -3.30 49.13 -22.45
C LEU A 451 -3.16 47.61 -22.31
N LEU A 452 -2.21 47.01 -23.04
CA LEU A 452 -1.97 45.57 -22.93
C LEU A 452 -1.49 45.16 -21.53
N PHE A 453 -0.62 45.97 -20.93
CA PHE A 453 -0.18 45.79 -19.56
C PHE A 453 -1.37 45.79 -18.61
N PHE A 454 -2.27 46.77 -18.73
CA PHE A 454 -3.48 46.87 -17.92
C PHE A 454 -4.44 45.70 -18.16
N THR A 455 -4.67 45.33 -19.42
CA THR A 455 -5.51 44.18 -19.82
C THR A 455 -5.05 42.90 -19.11
N ARG A 456 -3.75 42.61 -19.21
CA ARG A 456 -3.12 41.42 -18.61
C ARG A 456 -3.23 41.45 -17.10
N THR A 457 -3.00 42.60 -16.48
CA THR A 457 -3.05 42.79 -15.03
C THR A 457 -4.47 42.59 -14.51
N MET A 458 -5.47 43.18 -15.17
CA MET A 458 -6.88 43.01 -14.81
C MET A 458 -7.35 41.56 -14.95
N TYR A 459 -6.98 40.88 -16.05
CA TYR A 459 -7.28 39.46 -16.20
C TYR A 459 -6.66 38.62 -15.08
N ALA A 460 -5.41 38.89 -14.72
CA ALA A 460 -4.75 38.20 -13.63
C ALA A 460 -5.38 38.49 -12.26
N LEU A 461 -5.81 39.73 -11.98
CA LEU A 461 -6.53 40.08 -10.75
C LEU A 461 -7.89 39.38 -10.65
N LEU A 462 -8.60 39.23 -11.77
CA LEU A 462 -9.86 38.48 -11.80
C LEU A 462 -9.69 36.98 -11.51
N CYS A 463 -8.46 36.44 -11.55
CA CYS A 463 -8.16 35.07 -11.12
C CYS A 463 -8.18 34.88 -9.58
N ILE A 464 -8.62 35.88 -8.81
CA ILE A 464 -8.69 35.83 -7.33
C ILE A 464 -9.35 34.56 -6.75
N PRO A 465 -10.42 33.96 -7.32
CA PRO A 465 -11.02 32.77 -6.73
C PRO A 465 -10.08 31.55 -6.72
N PHE A 466 -9.08 31.52 -7.61
CA PHE A 466 -8.10 30.44 -7.64
C PHE A 466 -7.10 30.52 -6.48
N VAL A 467 -6.90 31.70 -5.88
CA VAL A 467 -5.98 31.90 -4.74
C VAL A 467 -6.33 31.01 -3.55
N PHE A 468 -7.62 30.73 -3.35
CA PHE A 468 -8.06 29.79 -2.32
C PHE A 468 -7.47 28.39 -2.51
N PHE A 469 -7.07 28.00 -3.74
CA PHE A 469 -6.48 26.69 -4.02
C PHE A 469 -4.99 26.61 -3.70
N ILE A 470 -4.36 27.71 -3.29
CA ILE A 470 -3.03 27.65 -2.68
C ILE A 470 -3.08 26.81 -1.40
N PHE A 471 -4.22 26.82 -0.70
CA PHE A 471 -4.42 25.96 0.46
C PHE A 471 -4.83 24.55 0.01
N PRO A 472 -4.07 23.50 0.38
CA PRO A 472 -4.31 22.14 -0.07
C PRO A 472 -5.68 21.58 0.36
N PHE A 473 -6.29 22.17 1.37
CA PHE A 473 -7.63 21.84 1.84
C PHE A 473 -8.69 22.02 0.74
N PHE A 474 -8.70 23.18 0.06
CA PHE A 474 -9.72 23.46 -0.97
C PHE A 474 -9.52 22.64 -2.25
N VAL A 475 -8.27 22.27 -2.58
CA VAL A 475 -8.00 21.39 -3.73
C VAL A 475 -8.64 20.01 -3.53
N LYS A 476 -8.56 19.46 -2.31
CA LYS A 476 -9.21 18.17 -1.97
C LYS A 476 -10.72 18.25 -2.11
N MET A 477 -11.33 19.32 -1.60
CA MET A 477 -12.77 19.56 -1.66
C MET A 477 -13.31 19.72 -3.10
N LEU A 478 -12.52 20.30 -4.02
CA LEU A 478 -12.98 20.50 -5.39
C LEU A 478 -12.79 19.30 -6.31
N THR A 479 -11.71 18.56 -6.10
CA THR A 479 -11.35 17.44 -6.98
C THR A 479 -12.06 16.15 -6.62
N ASN A 480 -12.61 16.05 -5.40
CA ASN A 480 -12.98 14.78 -4.75
C ASN A 480 -11.89 13.70 -4.92
N GLY A 481 -10.67 14.09 -5.32
CA GLY A 481 -9.65 13.23 -5.87
C GLY A 481 -8.69 12.87 -4.77
N ILE A 482 -8.23 11.62 -4.74
CA ILE A 482 -7.18 11.22 -3.82
C ILE A 482 -5.92 12.01 -4.21
N PRO A 483 -5.30 12.74 -3.27
CA PRO A 483 -4.09 13.50 -3.58
C PRO A 483 -2.99 12.55 -4.04
N THR A 484 -2.45 12.82 -5.22
CA THR A 484 -1.33 12.07 -5.79
C THR A 484 -0.08 12.95 -5.81
N GLY A 485 1.08 12.30 -5.89
CA GLY A 485 2.39 12.93 -6.10
C GLY A 485 3.32 11.98 -6.84
N TYR A 486 4.58 12.33 -6.94
CA TYR A 486 5.60 11.55 -7.62
C TYR A 486 6.63 10.99 -6.64
N ASP A 487 7.05 9.75 -6.87
CA ASP A 487 8.25 9.20 -6.24
C ASP A 487 9.54 9.65 -6.96
N LYS A 488 10.70 9.26 -6.41
CA LYS A 488 12.03 9.51 -7.01
C LYS A 488 12.19 8.90 -8.41
N TYR A 489 11.34 7.95 -8.79
CA TYR A 489 11.35 7.25 -10.07
C TYR A 489 10.34 7.84 -11.08
N GLY A 490 9.61 8.89 -10.71
CA GLY A 490 8.59 9.53 -11.53
C GLY A 490 7.30 8.71 -11.68
N ASN A 491 7.03 7.79 -10.75
CA ASN A 491 5.74 7.12 -10.64
C ASN A 491 4.75 8.04 -9.94
N CYS A 492 3.58 8.23 -10.55
CA CYS A 492 2.46 8.94 -9.93
C CYS A 492 1.75 7.99 -8.95
N ILE A 493 1.81 8.30 -7.67
CA ILE A 493 1.31 7.47 -6.57
C ILE A 493 0.49 8.33 -5.58
N PRO A 494 -0.41 7.75 -4.79
CA PRO A 494 -1.08 8.48 -3.70
C PRO A 494 -0.06 9.05 -2.71
N SER A 495 -0.31 10.27 -2.19
CA SER A 495 0.59 10.96 -1.26
C SER A 495 0.63 10.29 0.14
N LEU A 496 1.81 10.30 0.78
CA LEU A 496 2.12 9.62 2.05
C LEU A 496 1.26 9.98 3.25
N SER A 497 0.57 11.13 3.26
CA SER A 497 -0.37 11.42 4.36
C SER A 497 -1.40 10.32 4.55
N THR A 498 -1.61 9.51 3.52
CA THR A 498 -2.70 8.56 3.40
C THR A 498 -2.21 7.10 3.45
N ILE A 499 -0.97 6.76 3.05
CA ILE A 499 -0.54 5.34 2.88
C ILE A 499 0.96 5.17 3.18
N GLN A 500 1.35 4.13 3.93
CA GLN A 500 2.75 3.71 4.06
C GLN A 500 3.25 3.03 2.77
N ILE A 501 4.18 3.67 2.05
CA ILE A 501 4.75 3.13 0.82
C ILE A 501 5.89 2.15 1.13
N GLN A 502 5.78 0.89 0.66
CA GLN A 502 6.90 -0.05 0.62
C GLN A 502 7.35 -0.29 -0.82
N TYR A 503 8.60 0.05 -1.13
CA TYR A 503 9.21 -0.26 -2.42
C TYR A 503 9.64 -1.71 -2.45
N LYS A 504 9.03 -2.52 -3.30
CA LYS A 504 9.59 -3.82 -3.65
C LYS A 504 10.67 -3.59 -4.68
N GLU A 505 11.91 -3.85 -4.31
CA GLU A 505 12.94 -4.00 -5.31
C GLU A 505 12.54 -5.19 -6.18
N THR A 506 12.06 -4.91 -7.39
CA THR A 506 12.13 -5.90 -8.46
C THR A 506 13.62 -6.14 -8.70
N LYS A 507 14.25 -6.98 -7.86
CA LYS A 507 15.31 -7.84 -8.36
C LYS A 507 14.72 -8.41 -9.63
N PHE A 508 15.38 -8.17 -10.76
CA PHE A 508 15.02 -8.72 -12.07
C PHE A 508 15.18 -10.25 -11.99
N LYS A 509 14.36 -10.89 -11.16
CA LYS A 509 14.12 -12.31 -11.17
C LYS A 509 13.39 -12.49 -12.50
N ARG A 510 14.12 -13.00 -13.50
CA ARG A 510 13.53 -13.93 -14.47
C ARG A 510 12.46 -14.70 -13.69
N GLN A 511 11.23 -14.72 -14.21
CA GLN A 511 10.16 -15.53 -13.66
C GLN A 511 10.66 -16.97 -13.52
N THR A 512 11.18 -17.30 -12.36
CA THR A 512 10.73 -18.49 -11.70
C THR A 512 9.61 -17.98 -10.81
N ILE A 513 8.38 -18.23 -11.26
CA ILE A 513 7.34 -18.64 -10.33
C ILE A 513 7.99 -19.83 -9.65
N VAL A 514 8.75 -19.58 -8.59
CA VAL A 514 9.24 -20.69 -7.79
C VAL A 514 7.99 -21.12 -7.06
N ASP A 515 7.30 -22.08 -7.66
CA ASP A 515 6.23 -22.80 -7.03
C ASP A 515 6.70 -23.12 -5.62
N ILE A 516 5.84 -22.98 -4.63
CA ILE A 516 6.18 -23.44 -3.29
C ILE A 516 6.54 -24.94 -3.36
N GLU A 517 5.98 -25.65 -4.35
CA GLU A 517 6.41 -26.98 -4.83
C GLU A 517 7.90 -27.00 -5.25
N GLU A 518 8.38 -26.07 -6.08
CA GLU A 518 9.77 -25.99 -6.55
C GLU A 518 10.78 -25.61 -5.44
N ILE A 519 10.41 -24.75 -4.47
CA ILE A 519 11.25 -24.55 -3.26
C ILE A 519 11.32 -25.83 -2.45
N LEU A 520 10.19 -26.52 -2.27
CA LEU A 520 10.16 -27.80 -1.56
C LEU A 520 10.93 -28.89 -2.31
N GLU A 521 10.88 -28.90 -3.64
CA GLU A 521 11.65 -29.82 -4.49
C GLU A 521 13.14 -29.51 -4.40
N ARG A 522 13.57 -28.24 -4.45
CA ARG A 522 14.98 -27.89 -4.26
C ARG A 522 15.52 -28.23 -2.88
N ASP A 523 14.75 -27.98 -1.81
CA ASP A 523 15.15 -28.38 -0.45
C ASP A 523 15.29 -29.91 -0.35
N ILE A 524 14.39 -30.66 -1.00
CA ILE A 524 14.44 -32.13 -1.05
C ILE A 524 15.62 -32.61 -1.89
N ASP A 525 15.90 -31.97 -3.02
CA ASP A 525 16.99 -32.32 -3.92
C ASP A 525 18.35 -32.01 -3.29
N GLU A 526 18.52 -30.87 -2.63
CA GLU A 526 19.76 -30.53 -1.89
C GLU A 526 19.99 -31.51 -0.72
N GLU A 527 18.93 -31.93 -0.02
CA GLU A 527 19.03 -32.92 1.04
C GLU A 527 19.32 -34.32 0.48
N ASN A 528 18.72 -34.70 -0.65
CA ASN A 528 19.02 -35.96 -1.33
C ASN A 528 20.45 -35.99 -1.86
N GLU A 529 20.95 -34.90 -2.43
CA GLU A 529 22.32 -34.77 -2.93
C GLU A 529 23.33 -34.88 -1.78
N LYS A 530 23.04 -34.29 -0.61
CA LYS A 530 23.85 -34.50 0.60
C LYS A 530 23.87 -35.96 1.04
N ASN A 531 22.70 -36.61 1.12
CA ASN A 531 22.62 -38.02 1.50
C ASN A 531 23.35 -38.93 0.49
N LEU A 532 23.32 -38.59 -0.80
CA LEU A 532 24.03 -39.32 -1.86
C LEU A 532 25.54 -39.20 -1.67
N LYS A 533 26.05 -37.97 -1.42
CA LYS A 533 27.47 -37.72 -1.15
C LYS A 533 27.96 -38.41 0.12
N GLU A 534 27.14 -38.49 1.17
CA GLU A 534 27.46 -39.24 2.39
C GLU A 534 27.51 -40.75 2.12
N GLN A 535 26.60 -41.30 1.30
CA GLN A 535 26.64 -42.71 0.88
C GLN A 535 27.86 -43.03 0.01
N GLU A 536 28.21 -42.17 -0.95
CA GLU A 536 29.42 -42.32 -1.77
C GLU A 536 30.69 -42.29 -0.90
N GLN A 537 30.73 -41.43 0.13
CA GLN A 537 31.84 -41.41 1.09
C GLN A 537 31.90 -42.69 1.94
N GLU A 538 30.77 -43.23 2.38
CA GLU A 538 30.74 -44.51 3.10
C GLU A 538 31.19 -45.68 2.23
N GLU A 539 30.77 -45.75 0.96
CA GLU A 539 31.23 -46.77 0.02
C GLU A 539 32.73 -46.66 -0.26
N GLN A 540 33.26 -45.45 -0.47
CA GLN A 540 34.70 -45.24 -0.61
C GLN A 540 35.48 -45.68 0.64
N ASN A 541 34.95 -45.41 1.83
CA ASN A 541 35.58 -45.84 3.09
C ASN A 541 35.57 -47.36 3.25
N ASN A 542 34.48 -48.04 2.87
CA ASN A 542 34.39 -49.50 2.90
C ASN A 542 35.33 -50.16 1.89
N ASN A 543 35.39 -49.66 0.65
CA ASN A 543 36.31 -50.16 -0.37
C ASN A 543 37.77 -50.00 0.10
N ASN A 544 38.13 -48.85 0.69
CA ASN A 544 39.46 -48.64 1.24
C ASN A 544 39.79 -49.61 2.40
N GLN A 545 38.80 -50.04 3.19
CA GLN A 545 39.00 -51.07 4.22
C GLN A 545 39.20 -52.47 3.61
N GLU A 546 38.46 -52.83 2.57
CA GLU A 546 38.64 -54.10 1.86
C GLU A 546 40.03 -54.20 1.23
N THR A 547 40.49 -53.14 0.55
CA THR A 547 41.85 -53.12 -0.04
C THR A 547 42.94 -53.25 1.03
N LYS A 548 42.76 -52.64 2.20
CA LYS A 548 43.69 -52.81 3.33
C LYS A 548 43.72 -54.25 3.85
N ASN A 549 42.57 -54.92 3.90
CA ASN A 549 42.48 -56.31 4.35
C ASN A 549 43.08 -57.29 3.34
N GLU A 550 42.93 -57.04 2.03
CA GLU A 550 43.58 -57.84 0.98
C GLU A 550 45.11 -57.70 1.03
N ASN A 551 45.62 -56.47 1.13
CA ASN A 551 47.05 -56.21 1.30
C ASN A 551 47.62 -56.88 2.56
N PHE A 552 46.83 -56.99 3.64
CA PHE A 552 47.26 -57.67 4.86
C PHE A 552 47.38 -59.20 4.65
N LYS A 553 46.42 -59.81 3.93
CA LYS A 553 46.46 -61.25 3.58
C LYS A 553 47.60 -61.59 2.63
N GLU A 554 47.89 -60.69 1.68
CA GLU A 554 49.00 -60.88 0.74
C GLU A 554 50.35 -60.86 1.47
N ASN A 555 50.54 -59.91 2.39
CA ASN A 555 51.71 -59.85 3.27
C ASN A 555 51.85 -61.08 4.18
N GLU A 556 50.76 -61.63 4.73
CA GLU A 556 50.81 -62.88 5.50
C GLU A 556 51.25 -64.08 4.64
N ASN A 557 50.78 -64.16 3.39
CA ASN A 557 51.14 -65.22 2.46
C ASN A 557 52.61 -65.13 2.03
N GLU A 558 53.14 -63.91 1.81
CA GLU A 558 54.56 -63.71 1.57
C GLU A 558 55.43 -64.13 2.77
N GLN A 559 55.02 -63.79 3.99
CA GLN A 559 55.72 -64.23 5.20
C GLN A 559 55.70 -65.75 5.35
N LYS A 560 54.58 -66.42 5.09
CA LYS A 560 54.48 -67.90 5.12
C LYS A 560 55.36 -68.55 4.05
N ASN A 561 55.42 -67.98 2.85
CA ASN A 561 56.28 -68.47 1.77
C ASN A 561 57.77 -68.26 2.05
N SER A 562 58.15 -67.16 2.72
CA SER A 562 59.53 -66.91 3.16
C SER A 562 59.99 -67.94 4.21
N LYS A 563 59.12 -68.30 5.17
CA LYS A 563 59.39 -69.33 6.18
C LYS A 563 59.51 -70.73 5.56
N LYS A 564 58.65 -71.09 4.60
CA LYS A 564 58.76 -72.35 3.85
C LYS A 564 60.07 -72.44 3.04
N LYS A 565 60.52 -71.33 2.44
CA LYS A 565 61.83 -71.28 1.73
C LYS A 565 63.02 -71.42 2.68
N LYS A 566 62.94 -70.89 3.91
CA LYS A 566 63.98 -71.10 4.95
C LYS A 566 64.04 -72.56 5.42
N ASN A 567 62.91 -73.19 5.76
CA ASN A 567 62.90 -74.59 6.17
C ASN A 567 63.38 -75.55 5.06
N LYS A 568 63.08 -75.26 3.79
CA LYS A 568 63.56 -76.07 2.66
C LYS A 568 65.08 -75.97 2.46
N LYS A 569 65.69 -74.83 2.78
CA LYS A 569 67.15 -74.63 2.76
C LYS A 569 67.86 -75.29 3.94
N GLU A 570 67.23 -75.42 5.11
CA GLU A 570 67.79 -76.16 6.25
C GLU A 570 67.72 -77.68 6.04
N ILE A 571 66.63 -78.21 5.48
CA ILE A 571 66.51 -79.64 5.17
C ILE A 571 67.55 -80.06 4.10
N GLN A 572 67.83 -79.22 3.11
CA GLN A 572 68.88 -79.49 2.12
C GLN A 572 70.31 -79.43 2.70
N LYS A 573 70.53 -78.77 3.83
CA LYS A 573 71.82 -78.75 4.54
C LYS A 573 72.05 -79.95 5.46
N THR A 574 71.05 -80.80 5.66
CA THR A 574 71.14 -81.95 6.58
C THR A 574 71.28 -83.30 5.84
N ILE A 575 71.28 -83.30 4.50
CA ILE A 575 71.33 -84.50 3.64
C ILE A 575 72.59 -84.50 2.73
N GLY A 576 73.47 -83.51 2.84
CA GLY A 576 74.82 -83.53 2.24
C GLY A 576 75.85 -83.41 3.33
#